data_AF-M7BTK4-F1
#
_entry.id   AF-M7BTK4-F1
#
_cell.length_a   1.000
_cell.length_b   1.000
_cell.length_c   1.000
_cell.angle_alpha   90.00
_cell.angle_beta   90.00
_cell.angle_gamma   90.00
#
_symmetry.space_group_name_H-M   'P 1'
#
loop_
_entity.id
_entity.type
_entity.pdbx_description
1 polymer ?
#
loop_
_entity_poly.entity_id
_entity_poly.type
_entity_poly.pdbx_seq_one_letter_code
_entity_poly.pdbx_strand_id
1 'polypeptide(L)'
;MGKWEFAYLSLSPGCLRALQPSALADGSRLWGKEERQPAKTLWYDRPWYVFLEFCVEDSTDVKVDIEDHRVAFSCKNADGVEMYNEINLYAKVNSKDSQQKRSDRSITCFIRKWKEKVAWPRLTKENIKPVWLFVDFDNWRDWEGDEEVERAMAEQYAELLQKVTVKGTPPAMDDLDAPPQFPAHGSCEASAWGRGSVWSPLAAPTHRSRRQHLITALADQMFGFKTTSWELGHQRTVIELDTPSVTAEQVEALEKNVNEKIRARIPVVVREHSEDDPEIEMVRSRGLPDDHTGPVRIVSIEGIDDNMCCGTHVSNLSDLQVIKLLGTEKGKKNKTNLVFLAGNRVLKSVERSHSIEKALTLLLKNGAEEHVEAVKRLQNSVKLLQKNNLNLLRDLAVLTAQNFKSNPGRGRVFVLHRKDGDSEFMNIIANEIGTEDTLLFLTVGDEKAAGLFLLAGPSEVVEKLGPRVAELLEGKGAGKRDRFQGKATRMSRRAEVQALLQDFIGHQSLEE
;
A
#
# COMPACT_ATOMS: atom_id res chain seq x y z
N MET A 1 0.99 -12.07 40.49
CA MET A 1 -0.36 -12.50 40.92
C MET A 1 -1.33 -11.38 40.58
N GLY A 2 -2.29 -11.64 39.69
CA GLY A 2 -3.33 -10.72 39.27
C GLY A 2 -4.26 -11.49 38.33
N LYS A 3 -5.40 -11.93 38.87
CA LYS A 3 -6.42 -12.74 38.20
C LYS A 3 -7.24 -11.84 37.27
N TRP A 4 -7.56 -12.32 36.07
CA TRP A 4 -8.60 -11.76 35.21
C TRP A 4 -9.79 -12.72 35.18
N GLU A 5 -10.96 -12.20 35.53
CA GLU A 5 -12.24 -12.91 35.62
C GLU A 5 -12.81 -13.21 34.22
N PHE A 6 -13.31 -14.44 34.05
CA PHE A 6 -14.18 -14.85 32.95
C PHE A 6 -15.63 -14.72 33.42
N ALA A 7 -16.43 -13.89 32.75
CA ALA A 7 -17.87 -13.87 32.92
C ALA A 7 -18.52 -14.96 32.05
N TYR A 8 -18.99 -16.02 32.72
CA TYR A 8 -19.97 -16.98 32.21
C TYR A 8 -21.36 -16.34 32.27
N LEU A 9 -22.13 -16.38 31.17
CA LEU A 9 -23.58 -16.21 31.22
C LEU A 9 -24.24 -17.56 30.96
N SER A 10 -24.95 -18.03 31.98
CA SER A 10 -25.80 -19.20 32.04
C SER A 10 -27.11 -18.96 31.28
N LEU A 11 -27.52 -19.94 30.47
CA LEU A 11 -28.88 -20.03 29.92
C LEU A 11 -29.64 -21.12 30.68
N SER A 12 -30.78 -20.76 31.27
CA SER A 12 -31.72 -21.71 31.86
C SER A 12 -32.66 -22.30 30.79
N PRO A 13 -33.16 -23.54 30.99
CA PRO A 13 -33.90 -24.29 29.98
C PRO A 13 -35.41 -24.05 30.05
N GLY A 14 -36.08 -23.92 28.91
CA GLY A 14 -37.54 -24.01 28.83
C GLY A 14 -38.13 -23.39 27.56
N CYS A 15 -38.42 -24.24 26.57
CA CYS A 15 -39.77 -24.52 26.05
C CYS A 15 -39.65 -25.13 24.64
N LEU A 16 -39.71 -26.46 24.56
CA LEU A 16 -40.01 -27.20 23.35
C LEU A 16 -41.49 -26.99 23.01
N ARG A 17 -41.80 -26.44 21.84
CA ARG A 17 -43.04 -26.75 21.12
C ARG A 17 -42.84 -26.60 19.61
N ALA A 18 -42.92 -27.73 18.94
CA ALA A 18 -43.04 -27.86 17.50
C ALA A 18 -44.38 -27.28 17.02
N LEU A 19 -44.36 -26.48 15.95
CA LEU A 19 -45.50 -26.27 15.07
C LEU A 19 -44.99 -26.11 13.63
N GLN A 20 -45.37 -27.05 12.78
CA GLN A 20 -45.27 -27.00 11.32
C GLN A 20 -46.32 -26.03 10.72
N PRO A 21 -46.16 -25.62 9.45
CA PRO A 21 -46.84 -24.46 8.87
C PRO A 21 -48.24 -24.78 8.32
N SER A 22 -49.19 -23.84 8.48
CA SER A 22 -50.48 -23.87 7.78
C SER A 22 -50.70 -22.56 7.02
N ALA A 23 -51.25 -22.71 5.81
CA ALA A 23 -51.34 -21.74 4.74
C ALA A 23 -52.63 -20.89 4.79
N LEU A 24 -52.69 -19.94 3.83
CA LEU A 24 -53.82 -19.19 3.24
C LEU A 24 -53.70 -17.68 3.50
N ALA A 25 -53.88 -16.75 2.56
CA ALA A 25 -53.89 -16.72 1.09
C ALA A 25 -54.02 -15.23 0.74
N ASP A 26 -53.18 -14.71 -0.16
CA ASP A 26 -53.56 -13.59 -1.03
C ASP A 26 -52.96 -13.86 -2.41
N GLY A 27 -53.86 -13.95 -3.39
CA GLY A 27 -53.58 -14.38 -4.75
C GLY A 27 -53.46 -13.18 -5.67
N SER A 28 -52.25 -12.97 -6.20
CA SER A 28 -52.10 -12.52 -7.59
C SER A 28 -50.76 -12.98 -8.17
N ARG A 29 -50.87 -13.74 -9.25
CA ARG A 29 -49.81 -14.25 -10.14
C ARG A 29 -48.82 -15.27 -9.57
N LEU A 30 -49.20 -16.53 -9.71
CA LEU A 30 -48.29 -17.66 -9.90
C LEU A 30 -47.36 -17.37 -11.10
N TRP A 31 -46.11 -16.97 -10.82
CA TRP A 31 -44.99 -17.14 -11.75
C TRP A 31 -44.25 -18.40 -11.32
N GLY A 32 -43.99 -19.30 -12.26
CA GLY A 32 -43.41 -20.62 -12.01
C GLY A 32 -42.14 -20.56 -11.16
N LYS A 33 -42.01 -21.49 -10.21
CA LYS A 33 -40.72 -21.85 -9.62
C LYS A 33 -39.89 -22.56 -10.70
N GLU A 34 -39.32 -21.81 -11.62
CA GLU A 34 -38.21 -22.30 -12.44
C GLU A 34 -36.95 -22.36 -11.56
N GLU A 35 -36.17 -23.42 -11.72
CA GLU A 35 -34.90 -23.67 -11.04
C GLU A 35 -33.85 -22.62 -11.43
N ARG A 36 -33.90 -21.44 -10.82
CA ARG A 36 -32.91 -20.38 -11.06
C ARG A 36 -31.66 -20.64 -10.24
N GLN A 37 -30.51 -20.70 -10.92
CA GLN A 37 -29.22 -20.91 -10.27
C GLN A 37 -28.50 -19.57 -10.05
N PRO A 38 -27.78 -19.36 -8.95
CA PRO A 38 -27.01 -18.14 -8.77
C PRO A 38 -25.72 -18.16 -9.62
N ALA A 39 -25.41 -17.05 -10.28
CA ALA A 39 -24.13 -16.88 -10.94
C ALA A 39 -23.02 -16.64 -9.91
N LYS A 40 -21.84 -17.21 -10.17
CA LYS A 40 -20.63 -16.85 -9.43
C LYS A 40 -20.40 -15.34 -9.59
N THR A 41 -20.30 -14.65 -8.47
CA THR A 41 -20.15 -13.19 -8.45
C THR A 41 -18.86 -12.83 -7.74
N LEU A 42 -18.04 -12.00 -8.38
CA LEU A 42 -16.83 -11.43 -7.82
C LEU A 42 -17.06 -9.96 -7.45
N TRP A 43 -16.45 -9.48 -6.37
CA TRP A 43 -16.53 -8.06 -6.02
C TRP A 43 -15.27 -7.50 -5.39
N TYR A 44 -15.00 -6.22 -5.58
CA TYR A 44 -13.95 -5.51 -4.86
C TYR A 44 -14.27 -4.03 -4.63
N ASP A 45 -13.59 -3.46 -3.63
CA ASP A 45 -13.79 -2.09 -3.20
C ASP A 45 -12.78 -1.10 -3.78
N ARG A 46 -13.25 0.13 -4.03
CA ARG A 46 -12.45 1.30 -4.41
C ARG A 46 -12.97 2.56 -3.70
N PRO A 47 -12.20 3.67 -3.64
CA PRO A 47 -12.64 4.86 -2.90
C PRO A 47 -14.00 5.39 -3.35
N TRP A 48 -14.29 5.35 -4.65
CA TRP A 48 -15.49 5.97 -5.25
C TRP A 48 -16.54 4.96 -5.70
N TYR A 49 -16.14 3.72 -5.96
CA TYR A 49 -16.99 2.68 -6.56
C TYR A 49 -16.83 1.35 -5.86
N VAL A 50 -17.86 0.52 -5.99
CA VAL A 50 -17.81 -0.92 -5.72
C VAL A 50 -17.98 -1.63 -7.04
N PHE A 51 -17.09 -2.57 -7.34
CA PHE A 51 -17.13 -3.34 -8.58
C PHE A 51 -17.77 -4.69 -8.31
N LEU A 52 -18.72 -5.09 -9.16
CA LEU A 52 -19.31 -6.42 -9.19
C LEU A 52 -19.10 -7.06 -10.54
N GLU A 53 -18.79 -8.33 -10.59
CA GLU A 53 -18.67 -9.09 -11.83
C GLU A 53 -19.47 -10.40 -11.71
N PHE A 54 -20.49 -10.55 -12.55
CA PHE A 54 -21.23 -11.78 -12.71
C PHE A 54 -20.54 -12.63 -13.78
N CYS A 55 -19.94 -13.75 -13.37
CA CYS A 55 -19.15 -14.64 -14.24
C CYS A 55 -20.06 -15.61 -15.00
N VAL A 56 -20.68 -15.13 -16.07
CA VAL A 56 -21.50 -15.94 -16.98
C VAL A 56 -20.99 -15.76 -18.40
N GLU A 57 -20.41 -16.82 -18.95
CA GLU A 57 -19.93 -16.88 -20.33
C GLU A 57 -21.12 -17.02 -21.30
N ASP A 58 -20.99 -16.39 -22.47
CA ASP A 58 -21.98 -16.39 -23.56
C ASP A 58 -23.42 -16.07 -23.09
N SER A 59 -23.52 -15.19 -22.09
CA SER A 59 -24.80 -14.84 -21.47
C SER A 59 -25.79 -14.24 -22.47
N THR A 60 -27.07 -14.61 -22.40
CA THR A 60 -28.18 -14.03 -23.18
C THR A 60 -29.27 -13.51 -22.23
N ASP A 61 -30.22 -12.71 -22.72
CA ASP A 61 -31.31 -12.12 -21.93
C ASP A 61 -30.85 -11.36 -20.66
N VAL A 62 -29.68 -10.72 -20.70
CA VAL A 62 -29.07 -10.03 -19.55
C VAL A 62 -29.93 -8.85 -19.09
N LYS A 63 -30.31 -8.85 -17.81
CA LYS A 63 -30.93 -7.74 -17.11
C LYS A 63 -30.21 -7.49 -15.79
N VAL A 64 -29.93 -6.22 -15.52
CA VAL A 64 -29.28 -5.75 -14.30
C VAL A 64 -30.07 -4.55 -13.81
N ASP A 65 -30.61 -4.63 -12.60
CA ASP A 65 -31.35 -3.57 -11.94
C ASP A 65 -30.56 -3.08 -10.73
N ILE A 66 -30.06 -1.84 -10.80
CA ILE A 66 -29.29 -1.20 -9.72
C ILE A 66 -30.18 -0.17 -9.04
N GLU A 67 -30.58 -0.46 -7.81
CA GLU A 67 -31.30 0.44 -6.92
C GLU A 67 -30.37 0.99 -5.83
N ASP A 68 -30.81 2.02 -5.10
CA ASP A 68 -30.01 2.69 -4.07
C ASP A 68 -29.46 1.77 -2.97
N HIS A 69 -30.09 0.61 -2.74
CA HIS A 69 -29.70 -0.36 -1.71
C HIS A 69 -29.67 -1.82 -2.20
N ARG A 70 -29.90 -2.07 -3.49
CA ARG A 70 -30.06 -3.42 -4.02
C ARG A 70 -29.50 -3.51 -5.43
N VAL A 71 -28.85 -4.63 -5.75
CA VAL A 71 -28.56 -5.02 -7.14
C VAL A 71 -29.23 -6.35 -7.42
N ALA A 72 -30.01 -6.42 -8.49
CA ALA A 72 -30.57 -7.66 -9.01
C ALA A 72 -30.00 -7.92 -10.41
N PHE A 73 -29.61 -9.17 -10.66
CA PHE A 73 -29.06 -9.63 -11.93
C PHE A 73 -29.80 -10.87 -12.39
N SER A 74 -30.13 -10.93 -13.68
CA SER A 74 -30.65 -12.13 -14.33
C SER A 74 -30.13 -12.29 -15.75
N CYS A 75 -29.90 -13.52 -16.17
CA CYS A 75 -29.55 -13.87 -17.56
C CYS A 75 -29.81 -15.35 -17.84
N LYS A 76 -29.54 -15.80 -19.06
CA LYS A 76 -29.39 -17.22 -19.42
C LYS A 76 -27.95 -17.51 -19.80
N ASN A 77 -27.41 -18.65 -19.40
CA ASN A 77 -26.09 -19.12 -19.83
C ASN A 77 -26.16 -19.79 -21.23
N ALA A 78 -25.03 -20.27 -21.75
CA ALA A 78 -24.95 -20.97 -23.04
C ALA A 78 -25.89 -22.20 -23.13
N ASP A 79 -26.13 -22.88 -22.01
CA ASP A 79 -27.01 -24.06 -21.92
C ASP A 79 -28.51 -23.68 -21.79
N GLY A 80 -28.84 -22.38 -21.78
CA GLY A 80 -30.20 -21.88 -21.64
C GLY A 80 -30.74 -21.88 -20.20
N VAL A 81 -29.91 -22.17 -19.20
CA VAL A 81 -30.27 -22.16 -17.77
C VAL A 81 -30.41 -20.72 -17.28
N GLU A 82 -31.54 -20.41 -16.63
CA GLU A 82 -31.75 -19.10 -16.02
C GLU A 82 -30.89 -18.91 -14.78
N MET A 83 -30.11 -17.83 -14.76
CA MET A 83 -29.31 -17.42 -13.63
C MET A 83 -29.89 -16.18 -12.95
N TYR A 84 -29.86 -16.14 -11.62
CA TYR A 84 -30.37 -15.02 -10.83
C TYR A 84 -29.53 -14.74 -9.59
N ASN A 85 -29.18 -13.48 -9.36
CA ASN A 85 -28.51 -13.02 -8.16
C ASN A 85 -29.20 -11.77 -7.63
N GLU A 86 -29.38 -11.71 -6.31
CA GLU A 86 -29.88 -10.52 -5.62
C GLU A 86 -28.96 -10.18 -4.45
N ILE A 87 -28.54 -8.93 -4.38
CA ILE A 87 -27.58 -8.44 -3.39
C ILE A 87 -28.16 -7.20 -2.72
N ASN A 88 -28.45 -7.31 -1.42
CA ASN A 88 -28.75 -6.16 -0.56
C ASN A 88 -27.44 -5.50 -0.11
N LEU A 89 -27.19 -4.28 -0.56
CA LEU A 89 -25.89 -3.60 -0.45
C LEU A 89 -25.60 -3.10 0.98
N TYR A 90 -24.33 -3.13 1.36
CA TYR A 90 -23.81 -2.70 2.66
C TYR A 90 -24.22 -1.27 3.03
N ALA A 91 -24.11 -0.35 2.07
CA ALA A 91 -24.51 1.03 2.23
C ALA A 91 -25.22 1.56 0.98
N LYS A 92 -25.76 2.78 1.08
CA LYS A 92 -26.42 3.45 -0.02
C LYS A 92 -25.46 3.69 -1.19
N VAL A 93 -25.95 3.51 -2.41
CA VAL A 93 -25.24 3.79 -3.66
C VAL A 93 -26.01 4.79 -4.51
N ASN A 94 -25.34 5.42 -5.46
CA ASN A 94 -25.98 6.29 -6.45
C ASN A 94 -26.34 5.45 -7.69
N SER A 95 -27.58 4.99 -7.74
CA SER A 95 -28.12 4.18 -8.83
C SER A 95 -28.01 4.85 -10.20
N LYS A 96 -28.21 6.18 -10.26
CA LYS A 96 -28.19 6.96 -11.52
C LYS A 96 -26.81 7.14 -12.13
N ASP A 97 -25.77 7.04 -11.32
CA ASP A 97 -24.36 7.18 -11.72
C ASP A 97 -23.62 5.83 -11.76
N SER A 98 -24.36 4.74 -11.52
CA SER A 98 -23.84 3.38 -11.64
C SER A 98 -23.97 2.88 -13.09
N GLN A 99 -23.00 2.12 -13.56
CA GLN A 99 -22.95 1.64 -14.94
C GLN A 99 -22.71 0.14 -15.00
N GLN A 100 -22.95 -0.46 -16.17
CA GLN A 100 -22.61 -1.85 -16.44
C GLN A 100 -21.92 -2.00 -17.79
N LYS A 101 -21.03 -2.98 -17.90
CA LYS A 101 -20.36 -3.37 -19.12
C LYS A 101 -20.53 -4.88 -19.31
N ARG A 102 -20.95 -5.28 -20.51
CA ARG A 102 -21.06 -6.69 -20.90
C ARG A 102 -19.85 -7.08 -21.75
N SER A 103 -19.33 -8.26 -21.49
CA SER A 103 -18.38 -8.98 -22.33
C SER A 103 -18.93 -10.37 -22.64
N ASP A 104 -18.26 -11.11 -23.51
CA ASP A 104 -18.62 -12.51 -23.81
C ASP A 104 -18.37 -13.43 -22.60
N ARG A 105 -17.56 -13.01 -21.62
CA ARG A 105 -17.17 -13.84 -20.47
C ARG A 105 -17.87 -13.47 -19.16
N SER A 106 -18.36 -12.24 -19.04
CA SER A 106 -18.94 -11.72 -17.80
C SER A 106 -19.70 -10.41 -17.98
N ILE A 107 -20.50 -10.08 -16.96
CA ILE A 107 -21.18 -8.80 -16.83
C ILE A 107 -20.59 -8.06 -15.63
N THR A 108 -19.94 -6.92 -15.88
CA THR A 108 -19.33 -6.09 -14.82
C THR A 108 -20.20 -4.88 -14.51
N CYS A 109 -20.50 -4.65 -13.24
CA CYS A 109 -21.20 -3.47 -12.74
C CYS A 109 -20.23 -2.56 -11.96
N PHE A 110 -20.32 -1.26 -12.22
CA PHE A 110 -19.58 -0.18 -11.58
C PHE A 110 -20.55 0.59 -10.71
N ILE A 111 -20.59 0.30 -9.41
CA ILE A 111 -21.61 0.85 -8.51
C ILE A 111 -21.04 2.06 -7.79
N ARG A 112 -21.58 3.25 -8.05
CA ARG A 112 -21.12 4.50 -7.44
C ARG A 112 -21.52 4.56 -5.97
N LYS A 113 -20.55 4.73 -5.07
CA LYS A 113 -20.86 4.89 -3.63
C LYS A 113 -21.55 6.23 -3.38
N TRP A 114 -22.52 6.25 -2.45
CA TRP A 114 -23.12 7.51 -2.01
C TRP A 114 -22.17 8.32 -1.12
N LYS A 115 -21.42 7.63 -0.24
CA LYS A 115 -20.33 8.21 0.56
C LYS A 115 -19.00 7.75 -0.02
N GLU A 116 -18.30 8.68 -0.63
CA GLU A 116 -17.00 8.47 -1.25
C GLU A 116 -15.90 8.36 -0.18
N LYS A 117 -14.80 7.68 -0.53
CA LYS A 117 -13.66 7.42 0.34
C LYS A 117 -14.04 6.75 1.67
N VAL A 118 -15.08 5.92 1.66
CA VAL A 118 -15.44 5.04 2.80
C VAL A 118 -15.26 3.58 2.40
N ALA A 119 -14.39 2.85 3.11
CA ALA A 119 -14.15 1.43 2.84
C ALA A 119 -15.39 0.60 3.15
N TRP A 120 -15.68 -0.36 2.27
CA TRP A 120 -16.72 -1.35 2.49
C TRP A 120 -16.10 -2.64 3.02
N PRO A 121 -16.28 -2.97 4.32
CA PRO A 121 -15.71 -4.20 4.88
C PRO A 121 -16.38 -5.46 4.32
N ARG A 122 -17.56 -5.31 3.71
CA ARG A 122 -18.33 -6.36 3.02
C ARG A 122 -19.25 -5.72 1.99
N LEU A 123 -19.69 -6.51 1.01
CA LEU A 123 -20.64 -6.05 -0.01
C LEU A 123 -22.08 -6.02 0.51
N THR A 124 -22.45 -6.99 1.34
CA THR A 124 -23.83 -7.21 1.79
C THR A 124 -24.16 -6.42 3.05
N LYS A 125 -25.41 -5.95 3.17
CA LYS A 125 -25.94 -5.31 4.39
C LYS A 125 -25.77 -6.22 5.60
N GLU A 126 -26.25 -7.44 5.47
CA GLU A 126 -26.15 -8.49 6.47
C GLU A 126 -24.75 -9.09 6.49
N ASN A 127 -24.33 -9.57 7.65
CA ASN A 127 -23.05 -10.26 7.84
C ASN A 127 -23.14 -11.75 7.46
N ILE A 128 -23.92 -12.06 6.44
CA ILE A 128 -24.10 -13.40 5.88
C ILE A 128 -23.57 -13.31 4.46
N LYS A 129 -22.57 -14.12 4.14
CA LYS A 129 -21.94 -14.16 2.82
C LYS A 129 -22.56 -15.30 2.01
N PRO A 130 -23.32 -15.02 0.94
CA PRO A 130 -23.83 -16.07 0.06
C PRO A 130 -22.68 -16.89 -0.54
N VAL A 131 -22.88 -18.21 -0.69
CA VAL A 131 -21.85 -19.14 -1.19
C VAL A 131 -21.35 -18.83 -2.60
N TRP A 132 -22.15 -18.13 -3.41
CA TRP A 132 -21.85 -17.73 -4.78
C TRP A 132 -21.16 -16.36 -4.89
N LEU A 133 -21.03 -15.62 -3.78
CA LEU A 133 -20.41 -14.30 -3.74
C LEU A 133 -18.99 -14.38 -3.20
N PHE A 134 -18.02 -13.90 -3.97
CA PHE A 134 -16.59 -13.98 -3.67
C PHE A 134 -15.93 -12.61 -3.75
N VAL A 135 -14.92 -12.39 -2.91
CA VAL A 135 -14.07 -11.20 -3.03
C VAL A 135 -13.10 -11.43 -4.18
N ASP A 136 -13.00 -10.47 -5.09
CA ASP A 136 -12.00 -10.42 -6.13
C ASP A 136 -10.67 -9.93 -5.53
N PHE A 137 -9.87 -10.88 -5.07
CA PHE A 137 -8.58 -10.58 -4.44
C PHE A 137 -7.50 -10.16 -5.43
N ASP A 138 -7.69 -10.33 -6.74
CA ASP A 138 -6.71 -9.90 -7.73
C ASP A 138 -6.80 -8.39 -7.94
N ASN A 139 -8.04 -7.87 -7.94
CA ASN A 139 -8.33 -6.45 -8.04
C ASN A 139 -8.44 -5.73 -6.68
N TRP A 140 -8.69 -6.42 -5.56
CA TRP A 140 -8.71 -5.79 -4.23
C TRP A 140 -7.41 -5.05 -3.89
N ARG A 141 -7.54 -3.86 -3.31
CA ARG A 141 -6.45 -3.04 -2.79
C ARG A 141 -6.95 -2.34 -1.54
N ASP A 142 -6.17 -2.42 -0.45
CA ASP A 142 -6.42 -1.57 0.71
C ASP A 142 -5.96 -0.16 0.33
N TRP A 143 -6.92 0.71 0.05
CA TRP A 143 -6.68 2.08 -0.43
C TRP A 143 -6.75 3.11 0.70
N GLU A 144 -7.04 2.70 1.94
CA GLU A 144 -6.99 3.59 3.10
C GLU A 144 -5.53 3.86 3.52
N GLY A 145 -5.13 5.14 3.51
CA GLY A 145 -3.87 5.61 4.11
C GLY A 145 -2.69 5.87 3.17
N ASP A 146 -2.86 5.77 1.85
CA ASP A 146 -1.79 6.01 0.87
C ASP A 146 -2.19 7.08 -0.17
N GLU A 147 -1.87 8.34 0.14
CA GLU A 147 -2.20 9.52 -0.70
C GLU A 147 -1.53 9.50 -2.09
N GLU A 148 -0.44 8.76 -2.25
CA GLU A 148 0.31 8.67 -3.52
C GLU A 148 -0.35 7.63 -4.44
N VAL A 149 -0.83 6.52 -3.88
CA VAL A 149 -1.68 5.54 -4.57
C VAL A 149 -3.05 6.13 -4.93
N GLU A 150 -3.62 7.00 -4.08
CA GLU A 150 -4.86 7.72 -4.41
C GLU A 150 -4.72 8.59 -5.67
N ARG A 151 -3.58 9.30 -5.81
CA ARG A 151 -3.33 10.18 -6.97
C ARG A 151 -3.08 9.38 -8.25
N ALA A 152 -2.27 8.33 -8.17
CA ALA A 152 -1.99 7.46 -9.32
C ALA A 152 -3.25 6.73 -9.83
N MET A 153 -4.13 6.29 -8.92
CA MET A 153 -5.41 5.68 -9.32
C MET A 153 -6.39 6.67 -9.92
N ALA A 154 -6.40 7.94 -9.47
CA ALA A 154 -7.27 8.97 -10.04
C ALA A 154 -6.88 9.30 -11.49
N GLU A 155 -5.57 9.37 -11.78
CA GLU A 155 -5.04 9.63 -13.14
C GLU A 155 -5.33 8.47 -14.09
N GLN A 156 -5.06 7.22 -13.68
CA GLN A 156 -5.33 6.03 -14.48
C GLN A 156 -6.83 5.85 -14.79
N TYR A 157 -7.69 6.31 -13.89
CA TYR A 157 -9.15 6.25 -14.03
C TYR A 157 -9.71 7.38 -14.91
N ALA A 158 -9.12 8.58 -14.86
CA ALA A 158 -9.45 9.67 -15.78
C ALA A 158 -9.18 9.26 -17.25
N GLU A 159 -8.10 8.53 -17.49
CA GLU A 159 -7.80 7.96 -18.82
C GLU A 159 -8.81 6.89 -19.24
N LEU A 160 -9.27 6.05 -18.30
CA LEU A 160 -10.26 5.00 -18.60
C LEU A 160 -11.63 5.61 -18.96
N LEU A 161 -12.05 6.68 -18.29
CA LEU A 161 -13.32 7.38 -18.57
C LEU A 161 -13.27 8.18 -19.88
N GLN A 162 -12.11 8.75 -20.23
CA GLN A 162 -11.93 9.42 -21.53
C GLN A 162 -12.00 8.43 -22.71
N LYS A 163 -11.58 7.18 -22.51
CA LYS A 163 -11.66 6.13 -23.56
C LYS A 163 -13.06 5.57 -23.78
N VAL A 164 -14.00 5.80 -22.85
CA VAL A 164 -15.39 5.30 -22.95
C VAL A 164 -16.36 6.35 -23.54
N THR A 165 -15.90 7.60 -23.75
CA THR A 165 -16.72 8.70 -24.29
C THR A 165 -16.70 8.82 -25.82
N VAL A 166 -15.83 8.08 -26.52
CA VAL A 166 -15.80 8.06 -27.99
C VAL A 166 -16.64 6.91 -28.51
N LYS A 167 -17.79 7.21 -29.13
CA LYS A 167 -18.58 6.23 -29.90
C LYS A 167 -17.79 5.78 -31.13
N GLY A 168 -17.05 4.69 -30.97
CA GLY A 168 -16.36 3.96 -32.03
C GLY A 168 -16.12 2.52 -31.56
N THR A 169 -16.04 1.59 -32.51
CA THR A 169 -15.82 0.16 -32.24
C THR A 169 -14.60 -0.01 -31.33
N PRO A 170 -14.69 -0.85 -30.28
CA PRO A 170 -13.58 -1.06 -29.37
C PRO A 170 -12.34 -1.53 -30.14
N PRO A 171 -11.14 -0.99 -29.88
CA PRO A 171 -9.92 -1.58 -30.41
C PRO A 171 -9.82 -3.03 -29.91
N ALA A 172 -9.48 -3.95 -30.82
CA ALA A 172 -9.26 -5.34 -30.47
C ALA A 172 -7.96 -5.48 -29.67
N MET A 173 -7.90 -6.51 -28.83
CA MET A 173 -6.76 -6.79 -27.95
C MET A 173 -5.45 -7.17 -28.68
N ASP A 174 -5.44 -7.25 -30.02
CA ASP A 174 -4.23 -7.46 -30.82
C ASP A 174 -3.46 -6.16 -31.12
N ASP A 175 -4.04 -4.98 -30.85
CA ASP A 175 -3.41 -3.68 -31.16
C ASP A 175 -2.43 -3.19 -30.07
N LEU A 176 -2.06 -4.03 -29.09
CA LEU A 176 -1.16 -3.64 -28.00
C LEU A 176 0.15 -4.42 -27.89
N ASP A 177 0.45 -5.34 -28.81
CA ASP A 177 1.77 -5.96 -28.86
C ASP A 177 2.21 -6.22 -30.31
N ALA A 178 3.04 -5.32 -30.85
CA ALA A 178 3.93 -5.68 -31.96
C ALA A 178 5.22 -4.83 -31.96
N PRO A 179 6.40 -5.43 -31.74
CA PRO A 179 7.65 -4.94 -32.32
C PRO A 179 7.65 -5.15 -33.85
N PRO A 180 8.49 -4.45 -34.64
CA PRO A 180 8.31 -4.32 -36.09
C PRO A 180 8.44 -5.65 -36.84
N GLN A 181 7.51 -5.90 -37.76
CA GLN A 181 7.51 -7.04 -38.70
C GLN A 181 8.34 -6.78 -39.97
N PHE A 182 8.97 -7.84 -40.47
CA PHE A 182 9.33 -8.05 -41.89
C PHE A 182 8.93 -9.49 -42.29
N PRO A 183 8.75 -9.80 -43.60
CA PRO A 183 7.47 -10.31 -44.08
C PRO A 183 7.35 -11.83 -44.27
N ALA A 184 6.08 -12.20 -44.44
CA ALA A 184 5.42 -13.49 -44.58
C ALA A 184 5.97 -14.47 -45.63
N HIS A 185 5.63 -15.75 -45.44
CA HIS A 185 5.09 -16.63 -46.49
C HIS A 185 4.41 -17.88 -45.88
N GLY A 186 3.25 -18.26 -46.44
CA GLY A 186 2.83 -19.67 -46.51
C GLY A 186 1.52 -20.06 -45.83
N SER A 187 0.42 -19.97 -46.59
CA SER A 187 -0.91 -20.55 -46.35
C SER A 187 -0.93 -22.08 -46.22
N CYS A 188 -1.89 -22.64 -45.45
CA CYS A 188 -2.77 -23.72 -45.92
C CYS A 188 -3.93 -24.03 -44.95
N GLU A 189 -5.01 -24.55 -45.54
CA GLU A 189 -6.39 -24.69 -45.05
C GLU A 189 -6.64 -25.79 -44.00
N ALA A 190 -7.84 -25.70 -43.44
CA ALA A 190 -8.44 -26.48 -42.36
C ALA A 190 -8.74 -27.96 -42.68
N SER A 191 -8.78 -28.78 -41.63
CA SER A 191 -9.82 -29.80 -41.48
C SER A 191 -9.97 -30.23 -40.01
N ALA A 192 -11.21 -30.18 -39.54
CA ALA A 192 -11.68 -30.52 -38.19
C ALA A 192 -11.59 -32.02 -37.90
N TRP A 193 -11.25 -32.40 -36.66
CA TRP A 193 -11.81 -33.57 -35.94
C TRP A 193 -11.68 -33.34 -34.42
N GLY A 194 -12.80 -33.45 -33.71
CA GLY A 194 -12.90 -33.20 -32.29
C GLY A 194 -12.18 -34.24 -31.42
N ARG A 195 -11.66 -33.74 -30.29
CA ARG A 195 -11.58 -34.43 -28.98
C ARG A 195 -11.16 -33.39 -27.95
N GLY A 196 -11.89 -33.32 -26.84
CA GLY A 196 -11.61 -32.39 -25.76
C GLY A 196 -10.19 -32.59 -25.21
N SER A 197 -9.42 -31.51 -25.21
CA SER A 197 -8.11 -31.44 -24.56
C SER A 197 -7.97 -30.08 -23.92
N VAL A 198 -8.15 -30.03 -22.60
CA VAL A 198 -7.80 -28.89 -21.77
C VAL A 198 -6.28 -28.88 -21.62
N TRP A 199 -5.55 -28.12 -22.45
CA TRP A 199 -4.18 -27.68 -22.13
C TRP A 199 -3.86 -26.30 -22.73
N SER A 200 -3.88 -25.29 -21.84
CA SER A 200 -3.04 -24.07 -21.71
C SER A 200 -3.06 -22.97 -22.78
N PRO A 201 -2.84 -21.67 -22.44
CA PRO A 201 -2.01 -21.16 -21.32
C PRO A 201 -2.62 -19.99 -20.52
N LEU A 202 -2.66 -20.08 -19.18
CA LEU A 202 -2.71 -18.99 -18.16
C LEU A 202 -3.37 -19.52 -16.88
N ALA A 203 -2.64 -20.39 -16.16
CA ALA A 203 -3.10 -20.91 -14.89
C ALA A 203 -2.77 -19.94 -13.74
N ALA A 204 -3.75 -19.13 -13.33
CA ALA A 204 -4.01 -18.70 -11.95
C ALA A 204 -5.33 -17.88 -11.93
N PRO A 205 -6.21 -17.99 -10.90
CA PRO A 205 -5.83 -18.01 -9.48
C PRO A 205 -6.77 -18.83 -8.57
N THR A 206 -6.43 -20.08 -8.26
CA THR A 206 -7.03 -20.83 -7.12
C THR A 206 -5.98 -21.48 -6.22
N HIS A 207 -4.71 -21.10 -6.39
CA HIS A 207 -3.54 -21.83 -5.90
C HIS A 207 -2.84 -21.21 -4.67
N ARG A 208 -3.55 -21.11 -3.53
CA ARG A 208 -3.04 -20.42 -2.33
C ARG A 208 -2.42 -21.34 -1.25
N SER A 209 -2.86 -22.59 -1.03
CA SER A 209 -2.36 -23.48 0.05
C SER A 209 -1.16 -24.39 -0.26
N ARG A 210 -0.35 -24.08 -1.30
CA ARG A 210 0.39 -25.13 -2.06
C ARG A 210 1.88 -25.25 -1.81
N ARG A 211 2.48 -24.27 -1.15
CA ARG A 211 3.92 -24.01 -1.23
C ARG A 211 4.66 -24.14 0.11
N GLN A 212 3.93 -24.25 1.22
CA GLN A 212 4.50 -24.35 2.56
C GLN A 212 4.93 -25.78 2.91
N HIS A 213 4.20 -26.81 2.47
CA HIS A 213 4.50 -28.22 2.79
C HIS A 213 5.93 -28.62 2.43
N LEU A 214 6.35 -28.33 1.20
CA LEU A 214 7.70 -28.66 0.72
C LEU A 214 8.80 -27.99 1.58
N ILE A 215 8.64 -26.70 1.88
CA ILE A 215 9.62 -25.95 2.69
C ILE A 215 9.65 -26.51 4.11
N THR A 216 8.48 -26.75 4.71
CA THR A 216 8.36 -27.29 6.07
C THR A 216 8.97 -28.70 6.18
N ALA A 217 8.74 -29.57 5.20
CA ALA A 217 9.32 -30.91 5.20
C ALA A 217 10.85 -30.87 5.08
N LEU A 218 11.39 -30.08 4.16
CA LEU A 218 12.83 -29.98 3.96
C LEU A 218 13.53 -29.26 5.12
N ALA A 219 12.92 -28.24 5.72
CA ALA A 219 13.47 -27.56 6.90
C ALA A 219 13.59 -28.54 8.09
N ASP A 220 12.62 -29.43 8.26
CA ASP A 220 12.64 -30.49 9.27
C ASP A 220 13.69 -31.56 8.94
N GLN A 221 13.71 -32.10 7.71
CA GLN A 221 14.65 -33.15 7.31
C GLN A 221 16.11 -32.70 7.32
N MET A 222 16.39 -31.47 6.86
CA MET A 222 17.76 -30.97 6.73
C MET A 222 18.32 -30.44 8.05
N PHE A 223 17.48 -29.84 8.89
CA PHE A 223 17.93 -29.06 10.04
C PHE A 223 17.16 -29.32 11.34
N GLY A 224 16.15 -30.19 11.32
CA GLY A 224 15.30 -30.47 12.48
C GLY A 224 14.33 -29.32 12.83
N PHE A 225 14.12 -28.36 11.93
CA PHE A 225 13.29 -27.18 12.20
C PHE A 225 11.81 -27.50 12.05
N LYS A 226 11.16 -27.86 13.16
CA LYS A 226 9.72 -28.10 13.20
C LYS A 226 8.93 -26.82 12.90
N THR A 227 7.83 -26.93 12.17
CA THR A 227 6.93 -25.80 11.90
C THR A 227 5.88 -25.68 13.01
N THR A 228 5.76 -24.49 13.59
CA THR A 228 4.84 -24.19 14.71
C THR A 228 3.60 -23.44 14.27
N SER A 229 3.74 -22.53 13.32
CA SER A 229 2.61 -21.85 12.67
C SER A 229 3.02 -21.41 11.27
N TRP A 230 2.04 -21.00 10.47
CA TRP A 230 2.31 -20.38 9.17
C TRP A 230 1.19 -19.38 8.85
N GLU A 231 1.51 -18.41 8.02
CA GLU A 231 0.59 -17.36 7.60
C GLU A 231 0.71 -17.13 6.10
N LEU A 232 -0.45 -17.08 5.43
CA LEU A 232 -0.54 -16.74 4.03
C LEU A 232 -0.94 -15.28 3.83
N GLY A 233 0.04 -14.39 3.92
CA GLY A 233 -0.17 -12.96 3.69
C GLY A 233 -0.38 -12.62 2.21
N HIS A 234 -0.97 -11.44 1.96
CA HIS A 234 -1.27 -10.94 0.61
C HIS A 234 -0.03 -10.68 -0.24
N GLN A 235 1.07 -10.20 0.35
CA GLN A 235 2.33 -9.94 -0.36
C GLN A 235 3.39 -11.01 -0.16
N ARG A 236 3.43 -11.65 1.00
CA ARG A 236 4.42 -12.69 1.36
C ARG A 236 3.79 -13.81 2.18
N THR A 237 4.41 -14.98 2.18
CA THR A 237 4.03 -16.11 3.04
C THR A 237 5.08 -16.28 4.12
N VAL A 238 4.67 -16.64 5.34
CA VAL A 238 5.55 -16.79 6.50
C VAL A 238 5.37 -18.19 7.11
N ILE A 239 6.48 -18.83 7.48
CA ILE A 239 6.51 -20.09 8.23
C ILE A 239 7.25 -19.85 9.54
N GLU A 240 6.60 -20.07 10.68
CA GLU A 240 7.24 -19.95 11.99
C GLU A 240 7.88 -21.29 12.37
N LEU A 241 9.21 -21.30 12.41
CA LEU A 241 10.05 -22.45 12.74
C LEU A 241 10.40 -22.46 14.22
N ASP A 242 10.39 -23.65 14.84
CA ASP A 242 10.73 -23.89 16.24
C ASP A 242 12.25 -23.87 16.48
N THR A 243 12.85 -22.73 16.17
CA THR A 243 14.29 -22.50 16.36
C THR A 243 14.54 -21.03 16.67
N PRO A 244 15.46 -20.71 17.59
CA PRO A 244 15.76 -19.33 17.96
C PRO A 244 16.42 -18.53 16.83
N SER A 245 17.06 -19.21 15.87
CA SER A 245 17.67 -18.58 14.71
C SER A 245 17.81 -19.55 13.54
N VAL A 246 17.89 -18.99 12.33
CA VAL A 246 18.26 -19.69 11.10
C VAL A 246 19.30 -18.83 10.38
N THR A 247 20.45 -19.42 10.03
CA THR A 247 21.56 -18.67 9.41
C THR A 247 21.31 -18.42 7.92
N ALA A 248 22.04 -17.45 7.35
CA ALA A 248 21.93 -17.15 5.92
C ALA A 248 22.28 -18.36 5.04
N GLU A 249 23.30 -19.13 5.44
CA GLU A 249 23.73 -20.35 4.75
C GLU A 249 22.65 -21.45 4.81
N GLN A 250 21.95 -21.57 5.94
CA GLN A 250 20.83 -22.50 6.08
C GLN A 250 19.64 -22.09 5.20
N VAL A 251 19.33 -20.79 5.13
CA VAL A 251 18.29 -20.27 4.22
C VAL A 251 18.67 -20.55 2.76
N GLU A 252 19.91 -20.28 2.36
CA GLU A 252 20.38 -20.54 0.99
C GLU A 252 20.35 -22.03 0.64
N ALA A 253 20.84 -22.89 1.54
CA ALA A 253 20.83 -24.34 1.35
C ALA A 253 19.39 -24.89 1.25
N LEU A 254 18.47 -24.39 2.07
CA LEU A 254 17.05 -24.73 2.03
C LEU A 254 16.42 -24.29 0.70
N GLU A 255 16.61 -23.03 0.29
CA GLU A 255 16.10 -22.50 -0.98
C GLU A 255 16.59 -23.33 -2.17
N LYS A 256 17.87 -23.68 -2.18
CA LYS A 256 18.48 -24.50 -3.22
C LYS A 256 17.80 -25.87 -3.30
N ASN A 257 17.71 -26.59 -2.18
CA ASN A 257 17.09 -27.93 -2.12
C ASN A 257 15.61 -27.90 -2.51
N VAL A 258 14.85 -26.92 -2.01
CA VAL A 258 13.44 -26.72 -2.37
C VAL A 258 13.28 -26.59 -3.89
N ASN A 259 14.08 -25.73 -4.52
CA ASN A 259 14.00 -25.54 -5.97
C ASN A 259 14.56 -26.74 -6.76
N GLU A 260 15.49 -27.53 -6.22
CA GLU A 260 15.92 -28.80 -6.80
C GLU A 260 14.77 -29.81 -6.85
N LYS A 261 14.00 -29.94 -5.77
CA LYS A 261 12.81 -30.81 -5.73
C LYS A 261 11.71 -30.35 -6.70
N ILE A 262 11.53 -29.02 -6.86
CA ILE A 262 10.65 -28.45 -7.89
C ILE A 262 11.11 -28.85 -9.30
N ARG A 263 12.40 -28.71 -9.60
CA ARG A 263 12.99 -29.08 -10.90
C ARG A 263 12.93 -30.59 -11.18
N ALA A 264 12.98 -31.40 -10.13
CA ALA A 264 12.82 -32.86 -10.23
C ALA A 264 11.40 -33.31 -10.59
N ARG A 265 10.42 -32.39 -10.65
CA ARG A 265 9.04 -32.67 -11.05
C ARG A 265 8.37 -33.75 -10.21
N ILE A 266 8.54 -33.67 -8.89
CA ILE A 266 8.03 -34.69 -7.98
C ILE A 266 6.48 -34.64 -7.94
N PRO A 267 5.79 -35.77 -8.13
CA PRO A 267 4.33 -35.84 -8.03
C PRO A 267 3.81 -35.48 -6.64
N VAL A 268 2.62 -34.88 -6.62
CA VAL A 268 1.86 -34.61 -5.41
C VAL A 268 0.52 -35.31 -5.53
N VAL A 269 0.30 -36.29 -4.67
CA VAL A 269 -0.89 -37.16 -4.68
C VAL A 269 -1.78 -36.78 -3.50
N VAL A 270 -3.07 -36.76 -3.76
CA VAL A 270 -4.09 -36.51 -2.74
C VAL A 270 -4.88 -37.79 -2.58
N ARG A 271 -5.02 -38.27 -1.34
CA ARG A 271 -5.83 -39.43 -0.99
C ARG A 271 -6.84 -39.05 0.08
N GLU A 272 -8.02 -39.66 -0.01
CA GLU A 272 -9.10 -39.49 0.96
C GLU A 272 -9.26 -40.81 1.72
N HIS A 273 -9.25 -40.72 3.05
CA HIS A 273 -9.30 -41.85 3.95
C HIS A 273 -10.51 -41.70 4.89
N SER A 274 -11.09 -42.82 5.32
CA SER A 274 -12.07 -42.84 6.41
C SER A 274 -11.39 -42.51 7.74
N GLU A 275 -12.14 -41.96 8.71
CA GLU A 275 -11.59 -41.55 10.01
C GLU A 275 -10.89 -42.68 10.78
N ASP A 276 -11.28 -43.94 10.55
CA ASP A 276 -10.71 -45.14 11.19
C ASP A 276 -9.55 -45.80 10.41
N ASP A 277 -9.03 -45.15 9.36
CA ASP A 277 -7.95 -45.74 8.55
C ASP A 277 -6.60 -45.74 9.29
N PRO A 278 -5.94 -46.91 9.49
CA PRO A 278 -4.66 -46.98 10.20
C PRO A 278 -3.53 -46.19 9.52
N GLU A 279 -3.63 -45.85 8.22
CA GLU A 279 -2.65 -45.00 7.55
C GLU A 279 -2.63 -43.57 8.11
N ILE A 280 -3.71 -43.11 8.77
CA ILE A 280 -3.82 -41.79 9.39
C ILE A 280 -2.82 -41.62 10.55
N GLU A 281 -2.54 -42.68 11.31
CA GLU A 281 -1.58 -42.65 12.43
C GLU A 281 -0.12 -42.52 11.97
N MET A 282 0.16 -42.90 10.72
CA MET A 282 1.52 -42.86 10.14
C MET A 282 1.88 -41.50 9.52
N VAL A 283 0.91 -40.60 9.38
CA VAL A 283 1.09 -39.28 8.74
C VAL A 283 1.46 -38.20 9.75
N ARG A 284 2.35 -37.29 9.37
CA ARG A 284 2.73 -36.16 10.23
C ARG A 284 1.54 -35.22 10.41
N SER A 285 0.80 -35.37 11.52
CA SER A 285 -0.36 -34.53 11.84
C SER A 285 -0.28 -33.95 13.26
N ARG A 286 -1.16 -32.99 13.56
CA ARG A 286 -1.41 -32.50 14.93
C ARG A 286 -2.65 -33.15 15.55
N GLY A 287 -3.14 -34.25 14.97
CA GLY A 287 -4.46 -34.82 15.25
C GLY A 287 -5.58 -34.11 14.47
N LEU A 288 -6.74 -34.76 14.44
CA LEU A 288 -7.98 -34.19 13.92
C LEU A 288 -8.67 -33.39 15.05
N PRO A 289 -9.24 -32.21 14.77
CA PRO A 289 -10.10 -31.51 15.73
C PRO A 289 -11.32 -32.35 16.15
N ASP A 290 -11.80 -32.18 17.38
CA ASP A 290 -12.94 -32.92 17.94
C ASP A 290 -14.27 -32.70 17.16
N ASP A 291 -14.33 -31.66 16.32
CA ASP A 291 -15.48 -31.28 15.48
C ASP A 291 -15.31 -31.67 14.00
N HIS A 292 -14.30 -32.49 13.66
CA HIS A 292 -14.11 -32.98 12.29
C HIS A 292 -15.32 -33.79 11.80
N THR A 293 -15.74 -33.53 10.56
CA THR A 293 -16.81 -34.26 9.88
C THR A 293 -16.45 -34.42 8.40
N GLY A 294 -16.32 -35.66 7.94
CA GLY A 294 -16.04 -36.00 6.53
C GLY A 294 -14.79 -36.87 6.35
N PRO A 295 -14.37 -37.16 5.11
CA PRO A 295 -13.15 -37.94 4.87
C PRO A 295 -11.89 -37.14 5.19
N VAL A 296 -10.89 -37.81 5.78
CA VAL A 296 -9.59 -37.23 6.10
C VAL A 296 -8.75 -37.18 4.83
N ARG A 297 -8.25 -35.99 4.50
CA ARG A 297 -7.48 -35.76 3.28
C ARG A 297 -5.98 -35.72 3.55
N ILE A 298 -5.25 -36.68 2.99
CA ILE A 298 -3.80 -36.78 3.07
C ILE A 298 -3.19 -36.29 1.76
N VAL A 299 -2.22 -35.39 1.88
CA VAL A 299 -1.45 -34.84 0.78
C VAL A 299 -0.03 -35.38 0.87
N SER A 300 0.32 -36.18 -0.13
CA SER A 300 1.61 -36.86 -0.25
C SER A 300 2.47 -36.18 -1.31
N ILE A 301 3.60 -35.61 -0.90
CA ILE A 301 4.69 -35.23 -1.79
C ILE A 301 5.62 -36.43 -1.87
N GLU A 302 5.63 -37.12 -3.01
CA GLU A 302 6.27 -38.42 -3.15
C GLU A 302 7.74 -38.42 -2.67
N GLY A 303 8.05 -39.28 -1.69
CA GLY A 303 9.38 -39.43 -1.12
C GLY A 303 9.86 -38.24 -0.26
N ILE A 304 8.96 -37.30 0.10
CA ILE A 304 9.31 -36.11 0.89
C ILE A 304 8.45 -35.98 2.14
N ASP A 305 7.12 -35.87 2.00
CA ASP A 305 6.23 -35.53 3.11
C ASP A 305 4.83 -36.08 2.87
N ASP A 306 4.23 -36.64 3.91
CA ASP A 306 2.81 -36.95 3.98
C ASP A 306 2.22 -36.06 5.08
N ASN A 307 1.20 -35.27 4.74
CA ASN A 307 0.57 -34.36 5.70
C ASN A 307 -0.95 -34.28 5.48
N MET A 308 -1.71 -34.21 6.57
CA MET A 308 -3.15 -33.98 6.52
C MET A 308 -3.43 -32.52 6.17
N CYS A 309 -4.11 -32.28 5.06
CA CYS A 309 -4.41 -30.92 4.61
C CYS A 309 -5.65 -30.84 3.73
N CYS A 310 -6.58 -29.97 4.14
CA CYS A 310 -7.79 -29.67 3.36
C CYS A 310 -7.54 -28.60 2.27
N GLY A 311 -6.32 -28.08 2.16
CA GLY A 311 -5.93 -27.06 1.18
C GLY A 311 -5.98 -27.58 -0.26
N THR A 312 -6.07 -26.70 -1.25
CA THR A 312 -5.95 -27.11 -2.66
C THR A 312 -4.48 -27.29 -3.00
N HIS A 313 -4.09 -28.36 -3.71
CA HIS A 313 -2.70 -28.72 -4.02
C HIS A 313 -2.43 -28.77 -5.52
N VAL A 314 -1.19 -28.49 -5.94
CA VAL A 314 -0.71 -28.80 -7.29
C VAL A 314 -0.59 -30.31 -7.43
N SER A 315 -0.69 -30.86 -8.64
CA SER A 315 -0.45 -32.29 -8.89
C SER A 315 1.03 -32.62 -9.05
N ASN A 316 1.87 -31.60 -9.28
CA ASN A 316 3.32 -31.76 -9.40
C ASN A 316 4.06 -30.54 -8.84
N LEU A 317 5.22 -30.75 -8.19
CA LEU A 317 6.03 -29.64 -7.67
C LEU A 317 6.50 -28.67 -8.76
N SER A 318 6.64 -29.11 -10.02
CA SER A 318 7.04 -28.23 -11.13
C SER A 318 6.09 -27.05 -11.34
N ASP A 319 4.81 -27.23 -11.02
CA ASP A 319 3.77 -26.21 -11.15
C ASP A 319 3.96 -25.05 -10.15
N LEU A 320 4.80 -25.24 -9.13
CA LEU A 320 5.22 -24.15 -8.24
C LEU A 320 6.13 -23.15 -8.94
N GLN A 321 6.80 -23.58 -10.02
CA GLN A 321 7.79 -22.87 -10.85
C GLN A 321 9.08 -22.53 -10.10
N VAL A 322 8.95 -21.70 -9.05
CA VAL A 322 10.08 -21.19 -8.26
C VAL A 322 9.61 -20.88 -6.85
N ILE A 323 10.49 -21.06 -5.88
CA ILE A 323 10.33 -20.55 -4.52
C ILE A 323 11.53 -19.65 -4.21
N LYS A 324 11.26 -18.45 -3.68
CA LYS A 324 12.29 -17.52 -3.21
C LYS A 324 12.10 -17.28 -1.71
N LEU A 325 13.10 -17.59 -0.91
CA LEU A 325 13.17 -17.23 0.50
C LEU A 325 13.71 -15.79 0.58
N LEU A 326 12.95 -14.91 1.22
CA LEU A 326 13.30 -13.49 1.34
C LEU A 326 14.19 -13.21 2.56
N GLY A 327 14.26 -14.15 3.50
CA GLY A 327 15.02 -14.04 4.73
C GLY A 327 14.19 -14.43 5.95
N THR A 328 14.69 -14.04 7.13
CA THR A 328 14.11 -14.41 8.41
C THR A 328 13.76 -13.18 9.24
N GLU A 329 12.68 -13.29 9.99
CA GLU A 329 12.22 -12.30 10.96
C GLU A 329 12.13 -12.96 12.35
N LYS A 330 12.18 -12.14 13.42
CA LYS A 330 11.99 -12.67 14.78
C LYS A 330 10.55 -13.18 14.93
N GLY A 331 10.41 -14.45 15.31
CA GLY A 331 9.12 -15.08 15.65
C GLY A 331 8.77 -14.93 17.13
N LYS A 332 7.70 -15.62 17.56
CA LYS A 332 7.25 -15.60 18.96
C LYS A 332 8.16 -16.46 19.83
N LYS A 333 8.54 -16.00 21.04
CA LYS A 333 9.21 -16.81 22.10
C LYS A 333 10.27 -17.82 21.57
N ASN A 334 11.48 -17.37 21.25
CA ASN A 334 12.59 -18.20 20.73
C ASN A 334 12.29 -18.96 19.43
N LYS A 335 11.49 -18.36 18.54
CA LYS A 335 11.17 -18.90 17.22
C LYS A 335 11.59 -17.94 16.12
N THR A 336 11.65 -18.46 14.90
CA THR A 336 12.09 -17.71 13.71
C THR A 336 11.02 -17.79 12.62
N ASN A 337 10.66 -16.64 12.06
CA ASN A 337 9.73 -16.54 10.93
C ASN A 337 10.52 -16.56 9.62
N LEU A 338 10.36 -17.60 8.82
CA LEU A 338 10.91 -17.71 7.47
C LEU A 338 9.93 -17.11 6.46
N VAL A 339 10.35 -16.07 5.75
CA VAL A 339 9.52 -15.35 4.77
C VAL A 339 9.83 -15.84 3.36
N PHE A 340 8.81 -16.13 2.56
CA PHE A 340 9.01 -16.60 1.20
C PHE A 340 7.93 -16.14 0.20
N LEU A 341 8.30 -16.19 -1.08
CA LEU A 341 7.47 -16.02 -2.26
C LEU A 341 7.54 -17.27 -3.13
N ALA A 342 6.53 -17.48 -3.98
CA ALA A 342 6.57 -18.59 -4.92
C ALA A 342 5.77 -18.30 -6.20
N GLY A 343 6.16 -18.95 -7.29
CA GLY A 343 5.54 -18.86 -8.61
C GLY A 343 5.46 -17.42 -9.11
N ASN A 344 4.31 -17.03 -9.65
CA ASN A 344 4.11 -15.71 -10.23
C ASN A 344 4.36 -14.54 -9.24
N ARG A 345 4.30 -14.76 -7.92
CA ARG A 345 4.66 -13.71 -6.94
C ARG A 345 6.14 -13.37 -6.99
N VAL A 346 7.00 -14.35 -7.29
CA VAL A 346 8.43 -14.12 -7.51
C VAL A 346 8.63 -13.29 -8.78
N LEU A 347 7.96 -13.66 -9.88
CA LEU A 347 8.05 -12.94 -11.15
C LEU A 347 7.61 -11.47 -11.01
N LYS A 348 6.46 -11.22 -10.38
CA LYS A 348 5.99 -9.86 -10.07
C LYS A 348 6.95 -9.08 -9.18
N SER A 349 7.59 -9.75 -8.21
CA SER A 349 8.59 -9.10 -7.36
C SER A 349 9.84 -8.71 -8.16
N VAL A 350 10.32 -9.59 -9.04
CA VAL A 350 11.48 -9.33 -9.91
C VAL A 350 11.17 -8.21 -10.89
N GLU A 351 10.00 -8.22 -11.51
CA GLU A 351 9.53 -7.16 -12.41
C GLU A 351 9.51 -5.79 -11.72
N ARG A 352 8.98 -5.74 -10.49
CA ARG A 352 8.98 -4.51 -9.68
C ARG A 352 10.41 -4.05 -9.39
N SER A 353 11.28 -4.94 -8.92
CA SER A 353 12.68 -4.62 -8.61
C SER A 353 13.43 -4.10 -9.85
N HIS A 354 13.25 -4.77 -11.00
CA HIS A 354 13.87 -4.37 -12.26
C HIS A 354 13.37 -3.01 -12.76
N SER A 355 12.07 -2.75 -12.62
CA SER A 355 11.48 -1.46 -13.01
C SER A 355 12.02 -0.30 -12.17
N ILE A 356 12.18 -0.53 -10.85
CA ILE A 356 12.80 0.45 -9.94
C ILE A 356 14.26 0.67 -10.32
N GLU A 357 15.01 -0.40 -10.58
CA GLU A 357 16.41 -0.29 -11.00
C GLU A 357 16.56 0.51 -12.30
N LYS A 358 15.74 0.25 -13.32
CA LYS A 358 15.71 1.05 -14.55
C LYS A 358 15.42 2.52 -14.29
N ALA A 359 14.45 2.82 -13.42
CA ALA A 359 14.14 4.19 -13.05
C ALA A 359 15.34 4.88 -12.37
N LEU A 360 16.06 4.17 -11.49
CA LEU A 360 17.28 4.67 -10.87
C LEU A 360 18.40 4.91 -11.89
N THR A 361 18.59 4.01 -12.86
CA THR A 361 19.57 4.17 -13.95
C THR A 361 19.31 5.45 -14.74
N LEU A 362 18.04 5.77 -15.02
CA LEU A 362 17.66 7.00 -15.72
C LEU A 362 17.92 8.26 -14.87
N LEU A 363 17.63 8.21 -13.56
CA LEU A 363 17.83 9.34 -12.65
C LEU A 363 19.30 9.61 -12.37
N LEU A 364 20.08 8.56 -12.11
CA LEU A 364 21.48 8.63 -11.71
C LEU A 364 22.44 8.69 -12.90
N LYS A 365 21.97 8.34 -14.11
CA LYS A 365 22.72 8.35 -15.37
C LYS A 365 23.99 7.50 -15.32
N ASN A 366 23.90 6.32 -14.70
CA ASN A 366 24.98 5.34 -14.59
C ASN A 366 24.43 3.92 -14.57
N GLY A 367 25.32 2.92 -14.66
CA GLY A 367 24.93 1.51 -14.61
C GLY A 367 24.38 1.09 -13.24
N ALA A 368 23.54 0.04 -13.23
CA ALA A 368 22.88 -0.47 -12.04
C ALA A 368 23.84 -0.83 -10.90
N GLU A 369 24.97 -1.45 -11.22
CA GLU A 369 26.00 -1.85 -10.27
C GLU A 369 26.64 -0.64 -9.55
N GLU A 370 26.58 0.54 -10.15
CA GLU A 370 27.15 1.77 -9.61
C GLU A 370 26.15 2.64 -8.85
N HIS A 371 24.87 2.27 -8.80
CA HIS A 371 23.82 3.08 -8.17
C HIS A 371 24.19 3.49 -6.73
N VAL A 372 24.70 2.55 -5.93
CA VAL A 372 25.10 2.79 -4.54
C VAL A 372 26.21 3.85 -4.46
N GLU A 373 27.25 3.72 -5.30
CA GLU A 373 28.37 4.66 -5.30
C GLU A 373 27.97 6.03 -5.85
N ALA A 374 27.08 6.10 -6.84
CA ALA A 374 26.53 7.38 -7.31
C ALA A 374 25.73 8.10 -6.21
N VAL A 375 24.89 7.38 -5.46
CA VAL A 375 24.15 7.95 -4.33
C VAL A 375 25.10 8.46 -3.25
N LYS A 376 26.16 7.72 -2.90
CA LYS A 376 27.20 8.18 -1.97
C LYS A 376 27.90 9.45 -2.47
N ARG A 377 28.26 9.52 -3.76
CA ARG A 377 28.85 10.72 -4.36
C ARG A 377 27.90 11.93 -4.27
N LEU A 378 26.61 11.74 -4.58
CA LEU A 378 25.60 12.79 -4.45
C LEU A 378 25.47 13.28 -3.00
N GLN A 379 25.39 12.37 -2.03
CA GLN A 379 25.32 12.74 -0.61
C GLN A 379 26.56 13.52 -0.15
N ASN A 380 27.75 13.11 -0.59
CA ASN A 380 28.99 13.82 -0.27
C ASN A 380 29.04 15.21 -0.93
N SER A 381 28.57 15.32 -2.18
CA SER A 381 28.45 16.59 -2.90
C SER A 381 27.50 17.55 -2.18
N VAL A 382 26.32 17.09 -1.76
CA VAL A 382 25.35 17.89 -0.99
C VAL A 382 25.97 18.41 0.32
N LYS A 383 26.66 17.55 1.07
CA LYS A 383 27.34 17.96 2.30
C LYS A 383 28.42 19.03 2.05
N LEU A 384 29.21 18.86 0.99
CA LEU A 384 30.25 19.81 0.60
C LEU A 384 29.63 21.16 0.19
N LEU A 385 28.57 21.14 -0.63
CA LEU A 385 27.86 22.34 -1.06
C LEU A 385 27.22 23.09 0.12
N GLN A 386 26.65 22.37 1.09
CA GLN A 386 26.13 22.99 2.33
C GLN A 386 27.24 23.67 3.13
N LYS A 387 28.41 23.03 3.28
CA LYS A 387 29.57 23.63 3.95
C LYS A 387 30.05 24.88 3.22
N ASN A 388 30.16 24.82 1.90
CA ASN A 388 30.58 25.95 1.08
C ASN A 388 29.56 27.10 1.15
N ASN A 389 28.26 26.81 1.15
CA ASN A 389 27.22 27.82 1.30
C ASN A 389 27.35 28.57 2.64
N LEU A 390 27.57 27.84 3.74
CA LEU A 390 27.81 28.47 5.05
C LEU A 390 29.07 29.35 5.04
N ASN A 391 30.16 28.90 4.43
CA ASN A 391 31.38 29.71 4.32
C ASN A 391 31.15 30.99 3.51
N LEU A 392 30.47 30.89 2.37
CA LEU A 392 30.13 32.06 1.54
C LEU A 392 29.21 33.04 2.30
N LEU A 393 28.28 32.54 3.11
CA LEU A 393 27.45 33.39 3.97
C LEU A 393 28.31 34.12 5.02
N ARG A 394 29.31 33.46 5.62
CA ARG A 394 30.26 34.11 6.54
C ARG A 394 31.05 35.22 5.84
N ASP A 395 31.60 34.94 4.66
CA ASP A 395 32.35 35.94 3.88
C ASP A 395 31.46 37.13 3.50
N LEU A 396 30.22 36.85 3.07
CA LEU A 396 29.24 37.87 2.74
C LEU A 396 28.85 38.71 3.96
N ALA A 397 28.70 38.11 5.14
CA ALA A 397 28.44 38.83 6.39
C ALA A 397 29.56 39.84 6.70
N VAL A 398 30.83 39.41 6.60
CA VAL A 398 32.00 40.27 6.82
C VAL A 398 32.03 41.42 5.82
N LEU A 399 31.88 41.13 4.52
CA LEU A 399 31.88 42.17 3.48
C LEU A 399 30.72 43.16 3.63
N THR A 400 29.54 42.67 4.00
CA THR A 400 28.36 43.52 4.24
C THR A 400 28.61 44.50 5.39
N ALA A 401 29.18 44.01 6.49
CA ALA A 401 29.56 44.84 7.63
C ALA A 401 30.66 45.85 7.29
N GLN A 402 31.70 45.43 6.57
CA GLN A 402 32.78 46.31 6.12
C GLN A 402 32.29 47.42 5.20
N ASN A 403 31.40 47.10 4.25
CA ASN A 403 30.79 48.08 3.34
C ASN A 403 29.94 49.12 4.10
N PHE A 404 29.26 48.71 5.17
CA PHE A 404 28.56 49.66 6.04
C PHE A 404 29.53 50.56 6.81
N LYS A 405 30.63 49.99 7.35
CA LYS A 405 31.64 50.75 8.11
C LYS A 405 32.41 51.76 7.25
N SER A 406 32.70 51.42 5.99
CA SER A 406 33.45 52.29 5.09
C SER A 406 32.61 53.40 4.45
N ASN A 407 31.27 53.37 4.60
CA ASN A 407 30.38 54.39 4.05
C ASN A 407 30.43 55.69 4.88
N PRO A 408 30.92 56.82 4.32
CA PRO A 408 31.03 58.08 5.06
C PRO A 408 29.68 58.67 5.49
N GLY A 409 28.58 58.27 4.83
CA GLY A 409 27.21 58.72 5.14
C GLY A 409 26.40 57.70 5.94
N ARG A 410 27.04 56.76 6.64
CA ARG A 410 26.32 55.73 7.39
C ARG A 410 25.47 56.33 8.52
N GLY A 411 24.20 55.93 8.58
CA GLY A 411 23.31 56.29 9.69
C GLY A 411 23.63 55.51 10.96
N ARG A 412 23.01 55.88 12.09
CA ARG A 412 23.13 55.16 13.38
C ARG A 412 22.28 53.87 13.44
N VAL A 413 21.44 53.61 12.43
CA VAL A 413 20.65 52.36 12.32
C VAL A 413 21.14 51.53 11.14
N PHE A 414 21.40 50.25 11.36
CA PHE A 414 21.65 49.27 10.31
C PHE A 414 20.56 48.19 10.30
N VAL A 415 19.87 48.03 9.17
CA VAL A 415 18.83 47.00 9.00
C VAL A 415 19.20 46.08 7.86
N LEU A 416 19.16 44.77 8.10
CA LEU A 416 19.38 43.78 7.06
C LEU A 416 18.47 42.58 7.22
N HIS A 417 17.94 42.12 6.09
CA HIS A 417 17.26 40.84 5.99
C HIS A 417 17.94 39.94 5.00
N ARG A 418 18.06 38.66 5.35
CA ARG A 418 18.57 37.64 4.43
C ARG A 418 17.87 36.30 4.61
N LYS A 419 17.15 35.87 3.57
CA LYS A 419 16.34 34.66 3.59
C LYS A 419 17.15 33.39 3.87
N ASP A 420 18.34 33.29 3.28
CA ASP A 420 19.26 32.15 3.34
C ASP A 420 20.29 32.24 4.48
N GLY A 421 20.24 33.29 5.29
CA GLY A 421 21.12 33.45 6.44
C GLY A 421 20.74 32.57 7.63
N ASP A 422 21.67 32.41 8.55
CA ASP A 422 21.46 31.74 9.82
C ASP A 422 21.80 32.66 11.00
N SER A 423 21.80 32.09 12.21
CA SER A 423 22.17 32.84 13.41
C SER A 423 23.63 33.32 13.37
N GLU A 424 24.54 32.52 12.80
CA GLU A 424 25.95 32.86 12.71
C GLU A 424 26.17 34.06 11.78
N PHE A 425 25.49 34.09 10.63
CA PHE A 425 25.46 35.22 9.70
C PHE A 425 25.11 36.55 10.40
N MET A 426 24.02 36.57 11.17
CA MET A 426 23.62 37.78 11.91
C MET A 426 24.66 38.16 12.98
N ASN A 427 25.20 37.18 13.70
CA ASN A 427 26.18 37.44 14.75
C ASN A 427 27.52 37.96 14.21
N ILE A 428 27.98 37.46 13.05
CA ILE A 428 29.18 37.98 12.38
C ILE A 428 28.99 39.45 12.01
N ILE A 429 27.84 39.81 11.41
CA ILE A 429 27.55 41.22 11.09
C ILE A 429 27.56 42.09 12.35
N ALA A 430 26.87 41.64 13.40
CA ALA A 430 26.79 42.40 14.65
C ALA A 430 28.16 42.61 15.30
N ASN A 431 29.00 41.57 15.33
CA ASN A 431 30.38 41.65 15.83
C ASN A 431 31.24 42.60 14.98
N GLU A 432 31.13 42.49 13.66
CA GLU A 432 32.01 43.20 12.73
C GLU A 432 31.66 44.69 12.63
N ILE A 433 30.38 45.07 12.71
CA ILE A 433 29.96 46.49 12.73
C ILE A 433 30.26 47.14 14.10
N GLY A 434 30.04 46.42 15.19
CA GLY A 434 30.10 46.95 16.55
C GLY A 434 28.79 47.62 17.01
N THR A 435 28.57 47.65 18.32
CA THR A 435 27.29 48.05 18.95
C THR A 435 27.38 49.32 19.80
N GLU A 436 28.53 50.01 19.81
CA GLU A 436 28.76 51.19 20.66
C GLU A 436 27.89 52.39 20.26
N ASP A 437 27.89 52.75 18.97
CA ASP A 437 27.15 53.92 18.46
C ASP A 437 26.13 53.55 17.36
N THR A 438 25.89 52.25 17.15
CA THR A 438 25.03 51.75 16.07
C THR A 438 24.00 50.77 16.58
N LEU A 439 22.75 50.98 16.19
CA LEU A 439 21.63 50.08 16.45
C LEU A 439 21.41 49.18 15.22
N LEU A 440 21.53 47.87 15.41
CA LEU A 440 21.43 46.85 14.37
C LEU A 440 20.15 46.06 14.53
N PHE A 441 19.40 45.92 13.44
CA PHE A 441 18.27 45.00 13.35
C PHE A 441 18.46 44.05 12.17
N LEU A 442 18.80 42.81 12.50
CA LEU A 442 19.14 41.76 11.56
C LEU A 442 18.07 40.68 11.61
N THR A 443 17.72 40.14 10.44
CA THR A 443 16.71 39.10 10.34
C THR A 443 17.07 38.06 9.29
N VAL A 444 16.73 36.80 9.56
CA VAL A 444 16.94 35.69 8.62
C VAL A 444 15.73 34.75 8.57
N GLY A 445 15.59 34.02 7.46
CA GLY A 445 14.47 33.11 7.20
C GLY A 445 13.48 33.63 6.15
N ASP A 446 12.51 32.79 5.76
CA ASP A 446 11.51 33.16 4.75
C ASP A 446 10.53 34.21 5.29
N GLU A 447 10.24 35.26 4.52
CA GLU A 447 9.32 36.32 4.90
C GLU A 447 7.88 35.82 5.13
N LYS A 448 7.50 34.72 4.48
CA LYS A 448 6.16 34.09 4.63
C LYS A 448 6.11 33.08 5.78
N ALA A 449 7.24 32.80 6.44
CA ALA A 449 7.34 31.84 7.52
C ALA A 449 7.92 32.47 8.78
N ALA A 450 8.10 31.65 9.82
CA ALA A 450 8.83 32.06 10.99
C ALA A 450 10.34 32.21 10.66
N GLY A 451 10.95 33.25 11.21
CA GLY A 451 12.37 33.56 11.04
C GLY A 451 13.07 33.85 12.35
N LEU A 452 14.38 34.09 12.29
CA LEU A 452 15.15 34.57 13.44
C LEU A 452 15.40 36.07 13.30
N PHE A 453 15.49 36.75 14.44
CA PHE A 453 15.87 38.15 14.48
C PHE A 453 16.92 38.40 15.57
N LEU A 454 17.72 39.43 15.36
CA LEU A 454 18.72 39.95 16.28
C LEU A 454 18.62 41.47 16.28
N LEU A 455 18.34 42.05 17.45
CA LEU A 455 18.53 43.46 17.76
C LEU A 455 19.84 43.59 18.55
N ALA A 456 20.77 44.42 18.10
CA ALA A 456 22.04 44.67 18.79
C ALA A 456 22.36 46.16 18.83
N GLY A 457 22.99 46.65 19.90
CA GLY A 457 23.26 48.08 20.10
C GLY A 457 23.55 48.40 21.57
N PRO A 458 23.52 49.67 21.99
CA PRO A 458 23.76 50.06 23.37
C PRO A 458 22.81 49.33 24.34
N SER A 459 23.35 48.78 25.44
CA SER A 459 22.59 47.87 26.33
C SER A 459 21.27 48.48 26.82
N GLU A 460 21.27 49.77 27.21
CA GLU A 460 20.07 50.47 27.68
C GLU A 460 18.98 50.57 26.59
N VAL A 461 19.39 50.79 25.35
CA VAL A 461 18.49 50.88 24.19
C VAL A 461 17.93 49.50 23.86
N VAL A 462 18.76 48.46 23.88
CA VAL A 462 18.36 47.08 23.56
C VAL A 462 17.44 46.50 24.63
N GLU A 463 17.67 46.78 25.92
CA GLU A 463 16.77 46.37 27.01
C GLU A 463 15.37 47.00 26.87
N LYS A 464 15.31 48.27 26.43
CA LYS A 464 14.04 48.98 26.20
C LYS A 464 13.31 48.53 24.93
N LEU A 465 14.04 48.35 23.83
CA LEU A 465 13.44 48.09 22.50
C LEU A 465 13.28 46.60 22.20
N GLY A 466 14.13 45.71 22.72
CA GLY A 466 14.12 44.28 22.45
C GLY A 466 12.75 43.61 22.65
N PRO A 467 12.11 43.78 23.82
CA PRO A 467 10.76 43.26 24.05
C PRO A 467 9.70 43.81 23.08
N ARG A 468 9.77 45.11 22.73
CA ARG A 468 8.85 45.75 21.78
C ARG A 468 9.03 45.22 20.37
N VAL A 469 10.28 44.97 19.95
CA VAL A 469 10.59 44.33 18.66
C VAL A 469 10.03 42.92 18.62
N ALA A 470 10.20 42.14 19.68
CA ALA A 470 9.63 40.80 19.77
C ALA A 470 8.11 40.82 19.66
N GLU A 471 7.44 41.75 20.35
CA GLU A 471 5.99 41.92 20.30
C GLU A 471 5.50 42.27 18.88
N LEU A 472 6.13 43.23 18.20
CA LEU A 472 5.77 43.61 16.83
C LEU A 472 5.89 42.45 15.83
N LEU A 473 6.92 41.62 16.01
CA LEU A 473 7.14 40.45 15.16
C LEU A 473 6.33 39.21 15.60
N GLU A 474 5.47 39.36 16.62
CA GLU A 474 4.73 38.26 17.27
C GLU A 474 5.66 37.10 17.67
N GLY A 475 6.85 37.47 18.12
CA GLY A 475 7.95 36.58 18.42
C GLY A 475 8.24 36.44 19.90
N LYS A 476 9.17 35.54 20.20
CA LYS A 476 9.77 35.40 21.53
C LYS A 476 11.29 35.49 21.39
N GLY A 477 11.91 36.21 22.31
CA GLY A 477 13.36 36.37 22.34
C GLY A 477 13.87 36.62 23.75
N ALA A 478 15.18 36.61 23.88
CA ALA A 478 15.88 36.88 25.13
C ALA A 478 17.01 37.89 24.87
N GLY A 479 17.18 38.80 25.83
CA GLY A 479 18.26 39.77 25.86
C GLY A 479 19.44 39.31 26.71
N LYS A 480 20.66 39.62 26.28
CA LYS A 480 21.88 39.53 27.07
C LYS A 480 22.83 40.65 26.66
N ARG A 481 23.11 41.57 27.59
CA ARG A 481 23.99 42.75 27.37
C ARG A 481 23.49 43.61 26.21
N ASP A 482 24.31 43.76 25.17
CA ASP A 482 24.13 44.58 23.97
C ASP A 482 23.28 43.89 22.89
N ARG A 483 22.63 42.76 23.19
CA ARG A 483 21.89 41.94 22.21
C ARG A 483 20.56 41.43 22.72
N PHE A 484 19.57 41.39 21.84
CA PHE A 484 18.29 40.73 22.01
C PHE A 484 17.98 39.89 20.77
N GLN A 485 17.86 38.58 20.95
CA GLN A 485 17.67 37.64 19.84
C GLN A 485 16.49 36.72 20.08
N GLY A 486 15.82 36.31 19.00
CA GLY A 486 14.63 35.49 19.12
C GLY A 486 14.13 34.91 17.81
N LYS A 487 13.00 34.22 17.92
CA LYS A 487 12.24 33.71 16.79
C LYS A 487 11.00 34.56 16.60
N ALA A 488 10.85 35.10 15.40
CA ALA A 488 9.70 35.88 14.95
C ALA A 488 8.74 34.98 14.18
N THR A 489 7.45 35.14 14.40
CA THR A 489 6.41 34.39 13.65
C THR A 489 5.88 35.21 12.48
N ARG A 490 5.90 36.54 12.57
CA ARG A 490 5.48 37.47 11.50
C ARG A 490 6.64 38.30 10.96
N MET A 491 7.42 37.68 10.06
CA MET A 491 8.53 38.35 9.37
C MET A 491 8.07 39.46 8.40
N SER A 492 6.79 39.53 8.06
CA SER A 492 6.22 40.61 7.24
C SER A 492 6.21 41.97 7.95
N ARG A 493 6.21 42.02 9.28
CA ARG A 493 6.16 43.26 10.08
C ARG A 493 7.53 43.92 10.33
N ARG A 494 8.59 43.43 9.68
CA ARG A 494 9.96 44.00 9.82
C ARG A 494 10.05 45.47 9.45
N ALA A 495 9.24 45.93 8.49
CA ALA A 495 9.20 47.34 8.10
C ALA A 495 8.69 48.24 9.24
N GLU A 496 7.72 47.75 10.03
CA GLU A 496 7.22 48.47 11.22
C GLU A 496 8.29 48.55 12.30
N VAL A 497 9.07 47.47 12.49
CA VAL A 497 10.21 47.49 13.40
C VAL A 497 11.25 48.49 12.93
N GLN A 498 11.60 48.50 11.64
CA GLN A 498 12.55 49.47 11.10
C GLN A 498 12.10 50.92 11.37
N ALA A 499 10.82 51.24 11.16
CA ALA A 499 10.27 52.56 11.46
C ALA A 499 10.40 52.91 12.95
N LEU A 500 10.04 51.99 13.85
CA LEU A 500 10.19 52.16 15.30
C LEU A 500 11.63 52.50 15.70
N LEU A 501 12.62 51.81 15.12
CA LEU A 501 14.04 52.03 15.42
C LEU A 501 14.53 53.39 14.90
N GLN A 502 14.08 53.80 13.71
CA GLN A 502 14.41 55.10 13.14
C GLN A 502 13.81 56.26 13.94
N ASP A 503 12.55 56.15 14.36
CA ASP A 503 11.89 57.16 15.18
C ASP A 503 12.58 57.34 16.54
N PHE A 504 13.01 56.24 17.15
CA PHE A 504 13.71 56.26 18.43
C PHE A 504 15.02 57.05 18.37
N ILE A 505 15.84 56.81 17.33
CA ILE A 505 17.08 57.57 17.14
C ILE A 505 16.79 59.04 16.83
N GLY A 506 15.77 59.33 16.02
CA GLY A 506 15.37 60.70 15.68
C GLY A 506 14.97 61.53 16.90
N HIS A 507 14.34 60.92 17.91
CA HIS A 507 13.95 61.59 19.15
C HIS A 507 15.15 61.81 20.09
N GLN A 508 16.10 60.87 20.17
CA GLN A 508 17.32 61.07 20.95
C GLN A 508 18.18 62.23 20.43
N SER A 509 18.25 62.42 19.11
CA SER A 509 18.99 63.54 18.51
C SER A 509 18.36 64.93 18.69
N LEU A 510 17.14 65.01 19.24
CA LEU A 510 16.45 66.27 19.56
C LEU A 510 16.54 66.62 21.06
N GLU A 511 16.92 65.66 21.91
CA GLU A 511 17.08 65.84 23.36
C GLU A 511 18.56 66.05 23.79
N GLU A 512 19.53 65.72 22.92
CA GLU A 512 20.95 66.10 23.00
C GLU A 512 21.21 67.46 22.31
#